data_AF-A0A8T3NWE0-F1
#
_entry.id   AF-A0A8T3NWE0-F1
#
_cell.length_a   1.000
_cell.length_b   1.000
_cell.length_c   1.000
_cell.angle_alpha   90.00
_cell.angle_beta   90.00
_cell.angle_gamma   90.00
#
_symmetry.space_group_name_H-M   'P 1'
#
loop_
_entity.id
_entity.type
_entity.pdbx_description
1 polymer ?
#
loop_
_entity_poly.entity_id
_entity_poly.type
_entity_poly.pdbx_seq_one_letter_code
_entity_poly.pdbx_strand_id
1 'polypeptide(L)' 'MGRRAQHAPKLATIGFCLIFVLVGVLGTFAHLIPAIAGFSGELIGIWSFIVATVVILAGIFFEGI' A
#
# COMPACT_ATOMS: atom_id res chain seq x y z
N MET A 1 1.34 -23.20 -26.83
CA MET A 1 2.09 -22.14 -26.11
C MET A 1 1.13 -21.52 -25.09
N GLY A 2 1.15 -22.01 -23.85
CA GLY A 2 0.26 -21.50 -22.80
C GLY A 2 0.63 -20.07 -22.46
N ARG A 3 -0.26 -19.11 -22.71
CA ARG A 3 -0.20 -17.79 -22.10
C ARG A 3 -0.19 -18.04 -20.59
N ARG A 4 0.96 -17.86 -19.93
CA ARG A 4 0.98 -17.70 -18.48
C ARG A 4 0.03 -16.53 -18.20
N ALA A 5 -1.10 -16.79 -17.56
CA ALA A 5 -1.96 -15.72 -17.09
C ALA A 5 -1.10 -14.88 -16.16
N GLN A 6 -0.62 -13.74 -16.66
CA GLN A 6 0.11 -12.80 -15.85
C GLN A 6 -0.93 -12.24 -14.89
N HIS A 7 -1.01 -12.78 -13.66
CA HIS A 7 -1.80 -12.22 -12.57
C HIS A 7 -1.14 -10.91 -12.13
N ALA A 8 -1.13 -9.94 -13.05
CA ALA A 8 -0.73 -8.59 -12.75
C ALA A 8 -1.83 -7.93 -11.93
N PRO A 9 -1.49 -7.26 -10.83
CA PRO A 9 -2.46 -6.46 -10.09
C PRO A 9 -3.07 -5.39 -11.01
N LYS A 10 -4.35 -5.07 -10.80
CA LYS A 10 -5.06 -4.08 -11.62
C LYS A 10 -4.49 -2.68 -11.36
N LEU A 11 -4.74 -1.76 -12.28
CA LEU A 11 -4.39 -0.34 -12.09
C LEU A 11 -5.00 0.23 -10.81
N ALA A 12 -6.17 -0.25 -10.39
CA ALA A 12 -6.80 0.11 -9.13
C ALA A 12 -5.93 -0.29 -7.92
N THR A 13 -5.51 -1.57 -7.82
CA THR A 13 -4.57 -2.04 -6.79
C THR A 13 -3.32 -1.17 -6.75
N ILE A 14 -2.72 -0.92 -7.92
CA ILE A 14 -1.48 -0.15 -8.05
C ILE A 14 -1.70 1.28 -7.53
N GLY A 15 -2.84 1.90 -7.86
CA GLY A 15 -3.22 3.22 -7.38
C GLY A 15 -3.33 3.27 -5.85
N PHE A 16 -4.02 2.31 -5.23
CA PHE A 16 -4.10 2.23 -3.77
C PHE A 16 -2.73 2.02 -3.12
N CYS A 17 -1.92 1.11 -3.64
CA CYS A 17 -0.56 0.88 -3.15
C CYS A 17 0.29 2.14 -3.24
N LEU A 18 0.18 2.91 -4.33
CA LEU A 18 0.90 4.16 -4.49
C LEU A 18 0.53 5.18 -3.41
N ILE A 19 -0.77 5.33 -3.12
CA ILE A 19 -1.26 6.23 -2.06
C ILE A 19 -0.69 5.80 -0.71
N PHE A 20 -0.79 4.51 -0.36
CA PHE A 20 -0.26 4.03 0.91
C PHE A 20 1.26 4.16 1.02
N VAL A 21 2.00 3.96 -0.07
CA VAL A 21 3.45 4.19 -0.08
C VAL A 21 3.76 5.67 0.14
N LEU A 22 3.04 6.60 -0.50
CA LEU A 22 3.22 8.03 -0.28
C LEU A 22 2.93 8.41 1.17
N VAL A 23 1.81 7.94 1.73
CA VAL A 23 1.47 8.16 3.15
C VAL A 23 2.54 7.56 4.07
N GLY A 24 3.00 6.34 3.76
CA GLY A 24 4.09 5.68 4.48
C GLY A 24 5.37 6.51 4.51
N VAL A 25 5.80 7.02 3.35
CA VAL A 25 7.01 7.84 3.25
C VAL A 25 6.85 9.16 4.00
N LEU A 26 5.71 9.83 3.82
CA LEU A 26 5.43 11.11 4.47
C LEU A 26 5.34 10.98 6.00
N GLY A 27 4.79 9.87 6.50
CA GLY A 27 4.65 9.61 7.93
C GLY A 27 5.94 9.17 8.59
N THR A 28 6.63 8.19 8.00
CA THR A 28 7.79 7.54 8.63
C THR A 28 9.10 8.30 8.44
N PHE A 29 9.33 8.90 7.26
CA PHE A 29 10.62 9.52 6.95
C PHE A 29 10.57 11.05 6.92
N ALA A 30 9.47 11.61 6.39
CA ALA A 30 9.35 13.06 6.30
C ALA A 30 8.79 13.70 7.59
N HIS A 31 8.24 12.90 8.50
CA HIS A 31 7.56 13.35 9.72
C HIS A 31 6.49 14.44 9.44
N LEU A 32 5.86 14.38 8.26
CA LEU A 32 4.88 15.38 7.80
C LEU A 32 3.45 15.03 8.22
N ILE A 33 3.22 13.81 8.71
CA ILE A 33 1.90 13.38 9.19
C ILE A 33 1.80 13.70 10.68
N PRO A 34 0.85 14.55 11.10
CA PRO A 34 0.65 14.84 12.51
C PRO A 34 0.13 13.60 13.26
N ALA A 35 0.33 13.58 14.57
CA ALA A 35 -0.28 12.55 15.40
C ALA A 35 -1.82 12.70 15.38
N ILE A 36 -2.52 11.61 15.07
CA ILE A 36 -3.99 11.57 14.97
C ILE A 36 -4.51 10.42 15.84
N ALA A 37 -5.59 10.67 16.59
CA ALA A 37 -6.24 9.67 17.44
C ALA A 37 -5.30 8.98 18.45
N GLY A 38 -4.27 9.68 18.93
CA GLY A 38 -3.29 9.14 19.89
C GLY A 38 -2.18 8.29 19.26
N PHE A 39 -2.14 8.14 17.95
CA PHE A 39 -1.07 7.45 17.23
C PHE A 39 -0.07 8.44 16.64
N SER A 40 1.24 8.13 16.74
CA SER A 40 2.28 8.95 16.11
C SER A 40 2.22 8.85 14.58
N GLY A 41 2.63 9.92 13.88
CA GLY A 41 2.70 9.94 12.42
C GLY A 41 3.59 8.85 11.83
N GLU A 42 4.67 8.50 12.54
CA GLU A 42 5.57 7.40 12.17
C GLU A 42 4.85 6.05 12.19
N LEU A 43 4.06 5.79 13.23
CA LEU A 43 3.29 4.56 13.38
C LEU A 43 2.22 4.45 12.27
N ILE A 44 1.53 5.54 11.96
CA ILE A 44 0.59 5.61 10.83
C ILE A 44 1.33 5.30 9.52
N GLY A 45 2.53 5.83 9.33
CA GLY A 45 3.37 5.54 8.18
C GLY A 45 3.76 4.05 8.07
N ILE A 46 4.20 3.44 9.17
CA ILE A 46 4.55 2.01 9.22
C ILE A 46 3.35 1.14 8.84
N TRP A 47 2.18 1.40 9.42
CA TRP A 47 0.96 0.67 9.09
C TRP A 47 0.55 0.84 7.64
N SER A 48 0.78 2.02 7.05
CA SER A 48 0.49 2.25 5.64
C SER A 48 1.30 1.34 4.72
N PHE A 49 2.58 1.08 5.02
CA PHE A 49 3.38 0.11 4.26
C PHE A 49 2.92 -1.33 4.42
N ILE A 50 2.51 -1.72 5.64
CA ILE A 50 1.96 -3.05 5.90
C ILE A 50 0.69 -3.25 5.07
N VAL A 51 -0.23 -2.28 5.11
CA VAL A 51 -1.47 -2.33 4.33
C VAL A 51 -1.18 -2.33 2.83
N ALA A 52 -0.26 -1.51 2.33
CA ALA A 52 0.14 -1.54 0.92
C ALA A 52 0.61 -2.93 0.47
N THR A 53 1.38 -3.61 1.32
CA THR A 53 1.88 -4.97 1.07
C THR A 53 0.74 -5.98 1.05
N VAL A 54 -0.18 -5.90 2.00
CA VAL A 54 -1.36 -6.79 2.02
C VAL A 54 -2.23 -6.55 0.79
N VAL A 55 -2.46 -5.31 0.40
CA VAL A 55 -3.27 -4.94 -0.77
C VAL A 55 -2.64 -5.45 -2.06
N ILE A 56 -1.32 -5.30 -2.25
CA ILE A 56 -0.69 -5.78 -3.48
C ILE A 56 -0.70 -7.30 -3.58
N LEU A 57 -0.47 -8.00 -2.45
CA LEU A 57 -0.57 -9.45 -2.39
C LEU A 57 -2.00 -9.89 -2.66
N ALA A 58 -2.99 -9.25 -2.05
CA ALA A 58 -4.40 -9.53 -2.31
C ALA A 58 -4.76 -9.30 -3.79
N GLY A 59 -4.30 -8.21 -4.40
CA GLY A 59 -4.54 -7.94 -5.83
C GLY A 59 -3.90 -8.97 -6.77
N ILE A 60 -2.77 -9.56 -6.38
CA ILE A 60 -2.11 -10.66 -7.10
C ILE A 60 -2.87 -11.98 -6.92
N PHE A 61 -3.26 -12.33 -5.69
CA PHE A 61 -3.89 -13.63 -5.38
C PHE A 61 -5.37 -13.71 -5.76
N PHE A 62 -6.10 -12.61 -5.75
CA PHE A 62 -7.55 -12.58 -6.03
C PHE A 62 -7.88 -12.05 -7.44
N GLU A 63 -6.92 -12.04 -8.38
CA GLU A 63 -7.12 -11.61 -9.78
C GLU A 63 -7.88 -10.28 -9.91
N GLY A 64 -7.46 -9.28 -9.13
CA GLY A 64 -7.82 -7.88 -9.36
C GLY A 64 -8.95 -7.32 -8.51
N ILE A 65 -8.61 -7.00 -7.27
CA ILE A 65 -9.07 -5.78 -6.61
C ILE A 65 -8.04 -4.70 -6.92
#